data_AF-A0A9E4N543-F1
#
_entry.id   AF-A0A9E4N543-F1
#
_cell.length_a   1.000
_cell.length_b   1.000
_cell.length_c   1.000
_cell.angle_alpha   90.00
_cell.angle_beta   90.00
_cell.angle_gamma   90.00
#
_symmetry.space_group_name_H-M   'P 1'
#
loop_
_entity.id
_entity.type
_entity.pdbx_description
1 polymer ?
#
loop_
_entity_poly.entity_id
_entity_poly.type
_entity_poly.pdbx_seq_one_letter_code
_entity_poly.pdbx_strand_id
1 'polypeptide(L)'
;MLKRFFESRLLANSEYQQALVRLGIWLFCFASMWSAIRTNYYSVDLPLFVALYTSYFTYFVLLLVSIVIWPKMPYRVEIDLIVDISATSLAIYLTSDAFSPFYLIYHWIYISYGIRYGARPLMIASILSFFSYAAVLTYLQQWQVHIFEAFVFVLLLLVIPAYQYILLRQLHQARQEAMLAKQARGNFLATMTHELRTPLVGVMGMARLLQNTPLDAEQKEYVQSINDSVRLLRSMISDV
;
A
#
# COMPACT_ATOMS: atom_id res chain seq x y z
N MET A 1 12.24 2.11 -26.01
CA MET A 1 12.32 1.28 -24.79
C MET A 1 12.07 2.10 -23.52
N LEU A 2 12.71 3.26 -23.32
CA LEU A 2 12.48 4.13 -22.14
C LEU A 2 11.03 4.60 -21.92
N LYS A 3 10.24 4.85 -22.98
CA LYS A 3 8.82 5.28 -22.83
C LYS A 3 7.94 4.28 -22.07
N ARG A 4 8.24 2.96 -22.13
CA ARG A 4 7.47 1.94 -21.39
C ARG A 4 7.68 2.03 -19.88
N PHE A 5 8.84 2.49 -19.40
CA PHE A 5 9.13 2.60 -17.96
C PHE A 5 8.34 3.72 -17.27
N PHE A 6 7.76 4.67 -18.01
CA PHE A 6 7.03 5.82 -17.48
C PHE A 6 5.54 5.81 -17.85
N GLU A 7 4.99 4.66 -18.25
CA GLU A 7 3.55 4.52 -18.43
C GLU A 7 2.84 4.66 -17.08
N SER A 8 1.77 5.45 -17.03
CA SER A 8 1.00 5.74 -15.80
C SER A 8 0.49 4.47 -15.10
N ARG A 9 0.20 3.41 -15.87
CA ARG A 9 -0.19 2.09 -15.35
C ARG A 9 0.92 1.37 -14.60
N LEU A 10 2.17 1.50 -15.04
CA LEU A 10 3.34 0.89 -14.39
C LEU A 10 3.72 1.66 -13.12
N LEU A 11 3.62 2.99 -13.15
CA LEU A 11 3.83 3.82 -11.97
C LEU A 11 2.81 3.57 -10.85
N ALA A 12 1.62 3.10 -11.18
CA ALA A 12 0.61 2.68 -10.21
C ALA A 12 0.84 1.26 -9.63
N ASN A 13 1.77 0.49 -10.19
CA ASN A 13 2.10 -0.85 -9.69
C ASN A 13 2.99 -0.77 -8.45
N SER A 14 2.55 -1.39 -7.35
CA SER A 14 3.28 -1.42 -6.08
C SER A 14 4.64 -2.10 -6.17
N GLU A 15 4.78 -3.16 -7.00
CA GLU A 15 6.05 -3.86 -7.24
C GLU A 15 7.06 -2.95 -7.95
N TYR A 16 6.61 -2.22 -8.97
CA TYR A 16 7.48 -1.33 -9.74
C TYR A 16 8.02 -0.19 -8.88
N GLN A 17 7.14 0.44 -8.10
CA GLN A 17 7.54 1.47 -7.14
C GLN A 17 8.53 0.92 -6.10
N GLN A 18 8.34 -0.31 -5.61
CA GLN A 18 9.27 -0.92 -4.65
C GLN A 18 10.64 -1.18 -5.28
N ALA A 19 10.67 -1.71 -6.50
CA ALA A 19 11.92 -1.96 -7.22
C ALA A 19 12.72 -0.66 -7.43
N LEU A 20 12.05 0.46 -7.75
CA LEU A 20 12.68 1.77 -7.86
C LEU A 20 13.28 2.24 -6.53
N VAL A 21 12.53 2.14 -5.44
CA VAL A 21 13.04 2.54 -4.11
C VAL A 21 14.19 1.64 -3.68
N ARG A 22 14.12 0.33 -3.97
CA ARG A 22 15.19 -0.63 -3.69
C ARG A 22 16.49 -0.26 -4.40
N LEU A 23 16.42 0.11 -5.68
CA LEU A 23 17.59 0.63 -6.41
C LEU A 23 18.15 1.91 -5.78
N GLY A 24 17.27 2.84 -5.38
CA GLY A 24 17.69 4.07 -4.71
C GLY A 24 18.42 3.81 -3.39
N ILE A 25 17.87 2.93 -2.54
CA ILE A 25 18.49 2.51 -1.27
C ILE A 25 19.82 1.81 -1.55
N TRP A 26 19.87 0.92 -2.54
CA TRP A 26 21.09 0.19 -2.87
C TRP A 26 22.21 1.13 -3.34
N LEU A 27 21.90 2.09 -4.21
CA LEU A 27 22.86 3.10 -4.66
C LEU A 27 23.35 3.99 -3.50
N PHE A 28 22.44 4.38 -2.61
CA PHE A 28 22.80 5.11 -1.40
C PHE A 28 23.74 4.29 -0.50
N CYS A 29 23.43 3.01 -0.27
CA CYS A 29 24.26 2.09 0.52
C CYS A 29 25.64 1.87 -0.10
N PHE A 30 25.70 1.73 -1.43
CA PHE A 30 26.96 1.62 -2.15
C PHE A 30 27.81 2.88 -1.97
N ALA A 31 27.21 4.06 -2.16
CA ALA A 31 27.91 5.33 -2.01
C ALA A 31 28.39 5.56 -0.56
N SER A 32 27.56 5.24 0.43
CA SER A 32 27.94 5.38 1.85
C SER A 32 29.06 4.41 2.23
N MET A 33 28.97 3.15 1.81
CA MET A 33 30.02 2.15 2.05
C MET A 33 31.31 2.53 1.35
N TRP A 34 31.24 2.96 0.08
CA TRP A 34 32.41 3.42 -0.67
C TRP A 34 33.11 4.60 0.02
N SER A 35 32.33 5.56 0.51
CA SER A 35 32.87 6.67 1.31
C SER A 35 33.52 6.19 2.61
N ALA A 36 32.87 5.27 3.34
CA ALA A 36 33.40 4.73 4.59
C ALA A 36 34.71 3.95 4.41
N ILE A 37 34.85 3.22 3.29
CA ILE A 37 36.09 2.55 2.92
C ILE A 37 37.19 3.59 2.65
N ARG A 38 36.89 4.66 1.91
CA ARG A 38 37.85 5.72 1.58
C ARG A 38 38.36 6.47 2.82
N THR A 39 37.56 6.58 3.86
CA THR A 39 37.94 7.20 5.13
C THR A 39 38.55 6.22 6.13
N ASN A 40 38.74 4.95 5.76
CA ASN A 40 39.15 3.85 6.65
C ASN A 40 38.24 3.69 7.89
N TYR A 41 36.95 4.04 7.76
CA TYR A 41 35.98 3.86 8.84
C TYR A 41 35.62 2.37 9.00
N TYR A 42 35.49 1.65 7.88
CA TYR A 42 35.31 0.20 7.86
C TYR A 42 36.48 -0.48 7.15
N SER A 43 37.01 -1.55 7.76
CA SER A 43 38.00 -2.43 7.14
C SER A 43 37.28 -3.53 6.36
N VAL A 44 36.99 -3.28 5.09
CA VAL A 44 36.20 -4.18 4.24
C VAL A 44 37.11 -4.85 3.20
N ASP A 45 36.88 -6.15 2.95
CA ASP A 45 37.49 -6.86 1.84
C ASP A 45 36.94 -6.36 0.49
N LEU A 46 37.77 -5.63 -0.27
CA LEU A 46 37.34 -4.86 -1.42
C LEU A 46 36.84 -5.73 -2.59
N PRO A 47 37.49 -6.86 -2.95
CA PRO A 47 36.94 -7.85 -3.89
C PRO A 47 35.56 -8.37 -3.51
N LEU A 48 35.35 -8.75 -2.25
CA LEU A 48 34.06 -9.27 -1.78
C LEU A 48 32.98 -8.19 -1.82
N PHE A 49 33.30 -6.96 -1.39
CA PHE A 49 32.41 -5.80 -1.48
C PHE A 49 31.97 -5.55 -2.93
N VAL A 50 32.90 -5.46 -3.88
CA VAL A 50 32.58 -5.22 -5.29
C VAL A 50 31.74 -6.36 -5.88
N ALA A 51 32.09 -7.62 -5.59
CA ALA A 51 31.35 -8.78 -6.08
C ALA A 51 29.89 -8.83 -5.56
N LEU A 52 29.70 -8.60 -4.26
CA LEU A 52 28.36 -8.56 -3.66
C LEU A 52 27.54 -7.39 -4.20
N TYR A 53 28.09 -6.17 -4.20
CA TYR A 53 27.33 -5.01 -4.67
C TYR A 53 26.96 -5.07 -6.15
N THR A 54 27.84 -5.60 -7.01
CA THR A 54 27.55 -5.78 -8.44
C THR A 54 26.55 -6.89 -8.70
N SER A 55 26.61 -8.02 -7.99
CA SER A 55 25.63 -9.11 -8.14
C SER A 55 24.21 -8.68 -7.74
N TYR A 56 24.04 -8.04 -6.59
CA TYR A 56 22.73 -7.53 -6.16
C TYR A 56 22.23 -6.38 -7.04
N PHE A 57 23.11 -5.47 -7.49
CA PHE A 57 22.72 -4.42 -8.43
C PHE A 57 22.20 -5.03 -9.75
N THR A 58 22.90 -6.03 -10.28
CA THR A 58 22.48 -6.76 -11.48
C THR A 58 21.12 -7.42 -11.27
N TYR A 59 20.92 -8.08 -10.12
CA TYR A 59 19.63 -8.67 -9.76
C TYR A 59 18.51 -7.61 -9.71
N PHE A 60 18.72 -6.46 -9.08
CA PHE A 60 17.69 -5.41 -9.00
C PHE A 60 17.36 -4.78 -10.35
N VAL A 61 18.35 -4.63 -11.23
CA VAL A 61 18.11 -4.19 -12.61
C VAL A 61 17.31 -5.25 -13.39
N LEU A 62 17.68 -6.52 -13.29
CA LEU A 62 16.95 -7.63 -13.93
C LEU A 62 15.52 -7.75 -13.40
N LEU A 63 15.32 -7.54 -12.11
CA LEU A 63 13.99 -7.51 -11.51
C LEU A 63 13.15 -6.38 -12.10
N LEU A 64 13.70 -5.17 -12.22
CA LEU A 64 12.98 -4.03 -12.78
C LEU A 64 12.57 -4.31 -14.24
N VAL A 65 13.48 -4.90 -15.03
CA VAL A 65 13.17 -5.39 -16.38
C VAL A 65 12.09 -6.48 -16.35
N SER A 66 12.18 -7.44 -15.43
CA SER A 66 11.21 -8.53 -15.25
C SER A 66 9.80 -8.00 -14.91
N ILE A 67 9.69 -6.94 -14.10
CA ILE A 67 8.40 -6.31 -13.77
C ILE A 67 7.76 -5.68 -15.02
N VAL A 68 8.57 -5.06 -15.88
CA VAL A 68 8.08 -4.41 -17.11
C VAL A 68 7.67 -5.45 -18.16
N ILE A 69 8.38 -6.57 -18.28
CA ILE A 69 8.07 -7.63 -19.25
C ILE A 69 6.92 -8.52 -18.74
N TRP A 70 6.97 -8.92 -17.47
CA TRP A 70 6.03 -9.84 -16.84
C TRP A 70 5.46 -9.26 -15.54
N PRO A 71 4.42 -8.40 -15.61
CA PRO A 71 3.91 -7.69 -14.43
C PRO A 71 3.12 -8.56 -13.46
N LYS A 72 2.78 -9.81 -13.80
CA LYS A 72 2.00 -10.72 -12.94
C LYS A 72 2.77 -12.02 -12.71
N MET A 73 3.63 -12.04 -11.70
CA MET A 73 4.38 -13.23 -11.30
C MET A 73 4.07 -13.57 -9.82
N PRO A 74 3.52 -14.75 -9.52
CA PRO A 74 2.95 -15.03 -8.19
C PRO A 74 3.98 -15.12 -7.05
N TYR A 75 5.20 -15.61 -7.33
CA TYR A 75 6.22 -15.85 -6.30
C TYR A 75 7.29 -14.76 -6.20
N ARG A 76 7.19 -13.68 -6.99
CA ARG A 76 8.22 -12.64 -7.04
C ARG A 76 8.42 -11.96 -5.69
N VAL A 77 7.34 -11.62 -5.01
CA VAL A 77 7.36 -10.93 -3.72
C VAL A 77 8.15 -11.73 -2.66
N GLU A 78 7.95 -13.05 -2.60
CA GLU A 78 8.63 -13.93 -1.65
C GLU A 78 10.11 -14.10 -1.97
N ILE A 79 10.45 -14.29 -3.26
CA ILE A 79 11.85 -14.39 -3.72
C ILE A 79 12.58 -13.09 -3.42
N ASP A 80 11.99 -11.96 -3.79
CA ASP A 80 12.55 -10.63 -3.56
C ASP A 80 12.80 -10.36 -2.07
N LEU A 81 11.93 -10.86 -1.19
CA LEU A 81 12.07 -10.67 0.25
C LEU A 81 13.32 -11.39 0.78
N ILE A 82 13.54 -12.62 0.33
CA ILE A 82 14.72 -13.40 0.71
C ILE A 82 15.99 -12.69 0.24
N VAL A 83 15.98 -12.17 -0.99
CA VAL A 83 17.11 -11.42 -1.56
C VAL A 83 17.36 -10.11 -0.80
N ASP A 84 16.33 -9.36 -0.44
CA ASP A 84 16.47 -8.10 0.32
C ASP A 84 17.08 -8.36 1.71
N ILE A 85 16.65 -9.44 2.37
CA ILE A 85 17.13 -9.83 3.69
C ILE A 85 18.57 -10.34 3.62
N SER A 86 18.91 -11.15 2.62
CA SER A 86 20.28 -11.63 2.43
C SER A 86 21.23 -10.48 2.07
N ALA A 87 20.80 -9.55 1.22
CA ALA A 87 21.56 -8.35 0.87
C ALA A 87 21.89 -7.51 2.10
N THR A 88 20.89 -7.28 2.95
CA THR A 88 21.04 -6.50 4.19
C THR A 88 21.96 -7.21 5.19
N SER A 89 21.77 -8.52 5.39
CA SER A 89 22.59 -9.32 6.30
C SER A 89 24.06 -9.30 5.89
N LEU A 90 24.34 -9.47 4.59
CA LEU A 90 25.70 -9.47 4.05
C LEU A 90 26.31 -8.07 4.07
N ALA A 91 25.53 -7.01 3.86
CA ALA A 91 26.02 -5.64 3.99
C ALA A 91 26.49 -5.34 5.42
N ILE A 92 25.73 -5.77 6.43
CA ILE A 92 26.14 -5.63 7.85
C ILE A 92 27.37 -6.49 8.12
N TYR A 93 27.39 -7.74 7.66
CA TYR A 93 28.54 -8.63 7.79
C TYR A 93 29.83 -8.00 7.24
N LEU A 94 29.77 -7.37 6.06
CA LEU A 94 30.91 -6.70 5.44
C LEU A 94 31.48 -5.56 6.30
N THR A 95 30.64 -4.85 7.05
CA THR A 95 31.11 -3.82 7.98
C THR A 95 31.84 -4.37 9.19
N SER A 96 31.71 -5.67 9.47
CA SER A 96 32.14 -6.32 10.73
C SER A 96 31.56 -5.66 11.99
N ASP A 97 30.46 -4.92 11.83
CA ASP A 97 29.79 -4.16 12.88
C ASP A 97 28.28 -4.44 12.82
N ALA A 98 27.78 -5.16 13.82
CA ALA A 98 26.36 -5.53 13.89
C ALA A 98 25.45 -4.29 14.07
N PHE A 99 25.99 -3.20 14.59
CA PHE A 99 25.26 -1.96 14.85
C PHE A 99 25.43 -0.92 13.73
N SER A 100 25.94 -1.32 12.58
CA SER A 100 26.07 -0.45 11.42
C SER A 100 24.71 0.14 10.99
N PRO A 101 24.68 1.33 10.36
CA PRO A 101 23.45 1.97 9.91
C PRO A 101 22.59 1.11 8.96
N PHE A 102 23.18 0.11 8.31
CA PHE A 102 22.50 -0.82 7.41
C PHE A 102 21.43 -1.67 8.12
N TYR A 103 21.50 -1.81 9.46
CA TYR A 103 20.44 -2.42 10.25
C TYR A 103 19.05 -1.76 10.04
N LEU A 104 19.01 -0.44 9.76
CA LEU A 104 17.76 0.28 9.49
C LEU A 104 17.05 -0.24 8.23
N ILE A 105 17.76 -0.93 7.34
CA ILE A 105 17.15 -1.51 6.13
C ILE A 105 16.21 -2.64 6.48
N TYR A 106 16.46 -3.43 7.54
CA TYR A 106 15.49 -4.39 8.04
C TYR A 106 14.15 -3.74 8.37
N HIS A 107 14.19 -2.54 8.96
CA HIS A 107 12.99 -1.76 9.24
C HIS A 107 12.29 -1.41 7.95
N TRP A 108 13.02 -0.80 7.01
CA TRP A 108 12.47 -0.47 5.72
C TRP A 108 11.79 -1.67 5.01
N ILE A 109 12.38 -2.86 5.07
CA ILE A 109 11.86 -4.07 4.43
C ILE A 109 10.45 -4.38 4.93
N TYR A 110 10.26 -4.69 6.22
CA TYR A 110 8.92 -5.11 6.67
C TYR A 110 7.88 -3.96 6.59
N ILE A 111 8.30 -2.71 6.72
CA ILE A 111 7.43 -1.53 6.53
C ILE A 111 6.91 -1.50 5.09
N SER A 112 7.82 -1.59 4.12
CA SER A 112 7.48 -1.56 2.70
C SER A 112 6.58 -2.73 2.31
N TYR A 113 6.92 -3.94 2.74
CA TYR A 113 6.13 -5.13 2.44
C TYR A 113 4.74 -5.08 3.08
N GLY A 114 4.63 -4.55 4.29
CA GLY A 114 3.36 -4.42 5.00
C GLY A 114 2.40 -3.42 4.36
N ILE A 115 2.91 -2.24 4.00
CA ILE A 115 2.08 -1.20 3.37
C ILE A 115 1.64 -1.62 1.96
N ARG A 116 2.50 -2.31 1.21
CA ARG A 116 2.24 -2.66 -0.20
C ARG A 116 1.42 -3.93 -0.39
N TYR A 117 1.66 -4.96 0.43
CA TYR A 117 1.09 -6.29 0.25
C TYR A 117 0.26 -6.78 1.45
N GLY A 118 0.20 -6.00 2.52
CA GLY A 118 -0.67 -6.25 3.68
C GLY A 118 -0.01 -7.05 4.80
N ALA A 119 -0.86 -7.59 5.67
CA ALA A 119 -0.43 -8.13 6.96
C ALA A 119 0.42 -9.42 6.88
N ARG A 120 0.14 -10.32 5.93
CA ARG A 120 0.89 -11.58 5.82
C ARG A 120 2.36 -11.35 5.42
N PRO A 121 2.67 -10.58 4.35
CA PRO A 121 4.07 -10.31 3.99
C PRO A 121 4.80 -9.48 5.04
N LEU A 122 4.11 -8.58 5.77
CA LEU A 122 4.70 -7.90 6.93
C LEU A 122 5.22 -8.90 7.95
N MET A 123 4.38 -9.87 8.36
CA MET A 123 4.75 -10.85 9.38
C MET A 123 5.93 -11.72 8.94
N ILE A 124 5.91 -12.18 7.69
CA ILE A 124 7.01 -12.99 7.13
C ILE A 124 8.30 -12.16 7.12
N ALA A 125 8.24 -10.92 6.63
CA ALA A 125 9.38 -10.02 6.58
C ALA A 125 9.94 -9.70 7.98
N SER A 126 9.07 -9.46 8.97
CA SER A 126 9.52 -9.19 10.35
C SER A 126 10.19 -10.40 10.99
N ILE A 127 9.62 -11.60 10.80
CA ILE A 127 10.18 -12.84 11.34
C ILE A 127 11.56 -13.11 10.71
N LEU A 128 11.65 -13.05 9.38
CA LEU A 128 12.92 -13.26 8.69
C LEU A 128 13.95 -12.20 9.07
N SER A 129 13.55 -10.92 9.18
CA SER A 129 14.46 -9.85 9.60
C SER A 129 15.00 -10.07 11.02
N PHE A 130 14.15 -10.50 11.96
CA PHE A 130 14.55 -10.84 13.32
C PHE A 130 15.59 -11.97 13.34
N PHE A 131 15.30 -13.09 12.67
CA PHE A 131 16.20 -14.24 12.67
C PHE A 131 17.51 -13.95 11.92
N SER A 132 17.45 -13.23 10.80
CA SER A 132 18.64 -12.84 10.05
C SER A 132 19.52 -11.88 10.84
N TYR A 133 18.94 -10.89 11.53
CA TYR A 133 19.72 -10.01 12.41
C TYR A 133 20.31 -10.77 13.60
N ALA A 134 19.54 -11.65 14.25
CA ALA A 134 20.05 -12.49 15.34
C ALA A 134 21.22 -13.38 14.89
N ALA A 135 21.16 -13.93 13.67
CA ALA A 135 22.26 -14.69 13.09
C ALA A 135 23.50 -13.82 12.86
N VAL A 136 23.36 -12.61 12.33
CA VAL A 136 24.48 -11.66 12.15
C VAL A 136 25.10 -11.28 13.49
N LEU A 137 24.27 -10.96 14.48
CA LEU A 137 24.70 -10.56 15.82
C LEU A 137 25.47 -11.67 16.55
N THR A 138 25.03 -12.92 16.42
CA THR A 138 25.72 -14.10 16.98
C THR A 138 27.01 -14.42 16.22
N TYR A 139 27.00 -14.33 14.89
CA TYR A 139 28.19 -14.57 14.07
C TYR A 139 29.32 -13.59 14.41
N LEU A 140 29.00 -12.29 14.50
CA LEU A 140 29.98 -11.24 14.83
C LEU A 140 30.37 -11.23 16.32
N GLN A 141 29.76 -12.08 17.16
CA GLN A 141 29.98 -12.18 18.61
C GLN A 141 29.83 -10.85 19.39
N GLN A 142 29.20 -9.84 18.78
CA GLN A 142 29.06 -8.52 19.40
C GLN A 142 28.01 -8.48 20.51
N TRP A 143 27.14 -9.49 20.61
CA TRP A 143 26.15 -9.59 21.69
C TRP A 143 26.77 -9.68 23.09
N GLN A 144 28.01 -10.17 23.20
CA GLN A 144 28.71 -10.28 24.49
C GLN A 144 29.28 -8.94 24.96
N VAL A 145 29.68 -8.09 24.01
CA VAL A 145 30.34 -6.80 24.27
C VAL A 145 29.31 -5.67 24.38
N HIS A 146 28.31 -5.68 23.51
CA HIS A 146 27.30 -4.63 23.35
C HIS A 146 25.90 -5.16 23.69
N ILE A 147 25.74 -5.68 24.91
CA ILE A 147 24.50 -6.35 25.32
C ILE A 147 23.29 -5.40 25.32
N PHE A 148 23.50 -4.13 25.68
CA PHE A 148 22.42 -3.15 25.75
C PHE A 148 21.93 -2.78 24.35
N GLU A 149 22.85 -2.48 23.44
CA GLU A 149 22.56 -2.15 22.05
C GLU A 149 21.91 -3.33 21.33
N ALA A 150 22.43 -4.55 21.55
CA ALA A 150 21.86 -5.79 21.04
C ALA A 150 20.40 -5.95 21.48
N PHE A 151 20.13 -5.76 22.78
CA PHE A 151 18.78 -5.85 23.32
C PHE A 151 17.85 -4.80 22.69
N VAL A 152 18.28 -3.54 22.60
CA VAL A 152 17.46 -2.46 22.01
C VAL A 152 17.15 -2.75 20.54
N PHE A 153 18.13 -3.19 19.76
CA PHE A 153 17.94 -3.46 18.33
C PHE A 153 17.05 -4.69 18.12
N VAL A 154 17.20 -5.74 18.92
CA VAL A 154 16.28 -6.88 18.85
C VAL A 154 14.86 -6.47 19.26
N LEU A 155 14.73 -5.62 20.29
CA LEU A 155 13.44 -5.11 20.75
C LEU A 155 12.75 -4.27 19.67
N LEU A 156 13.48 -3.39 18.97
CA LEU A 156 12.93 -2.56 17.88
C LEU A 156 12.41 -3.42 16.72
N LEU A 157 13.11 -4.50 16.37
CA LEU A 157 12.65 -5.47 15.36
C LEU A 157 11.39 -6.24 15.76
N LEU A 158 10.99 -6.20 17.04
CA LEU A 158 9.74 -6.80 17.51
C LEU A 158 8.63 -5.75 17.66
N VAL A 159 8.94 -4.62 18.31
CA VAL A 159 7.94 -3.60 18.68
C VAL A 159 7.40 -2.88 17.46
N ILE A 160 8.26 -2.45 16.53
CA ILE A 160 7.85 -1.68 15.37
C ILE A 160 6.91 -2.49 14.45
N PRO A 161 7.25 -3.70 13.99
CA PRO A 161 6.34 -4.46 13.13
C PRO A 161 5.05 -4.87 13.87
N ALA A 162 5.08 -5.12 15.18
CA ALA A 162 3.88 -5.38 15.97
C ALA A 162 2.93 -4.17 15.97
N TYR A 163 3.46 -2.96 16.19
CA TYR A 163 2.68 -1.72 16.11
C TYR A 163 2.09 -1.51 14.71
N GLN A 164 2.89 -1.73 13.67
CA GLN A 164 2.42 -1.61 12.28
C GLN A 164 1.33 -2.60 11.92
N TYR A 165 1.43 -3.85 12.42
CA TYR A 165 0.40 -4.84 12.23
C TYR A 165 -0.94 -4.39 12.82
N ILE A 166 -0.92 -3.81 14.02
CA ILE A 166 -2.11 -3.26 14.68
C ILE A 166 -2.70 -2.12 13.85
N LEU A 167 -1.88 -1.17 13.40
CA LEU A 167 -2.33 -0.04 12.56
C LEU A 167 -2.93 -0.52 11.25
N LEU A 168 -2.30 -1.46 10.55
CA LEU A 168 -2.82 -2.04 9.31
C LEU A 168 -4.18 -2.70 9.54
N ARG A 169 -4.34 -3.43 10.65
CA ARG A 169 -5.61 -4.07 11.00
C ARG A 169 -6.72 -3.05 11.27
N GLN A 170 -6.42 -1.98 12.02
CA GLN A 170 -7.37 -0.91 12.29
C GLN A 170 -7.78 -0.18 11.01
N LEU A 171 -6.82 0.12 10.13
CA LEU A 171 -7.09 0.76 8.84
C LEU A 171 -7.97 -0.12 7.94
N HIS A 172 -7.72 -1.43 7.92
CA HIS A 172 -8.58 -2.37 7.21
C HIS A 172 -10.00 -2.41 7.76
N GLN A 173 -10.18 -2.44 9.08
CA GLN A 173 -11.50 -2.43 9.72
C GLN A 173 -12.26 -1.12 9.43
N ALA A 174 -11.64 0.04 9.65
CA ALA A 174 -12.25 1.33 9.37
C ALA A 174 -12.65 1.48 7.90
N ARG A 175 -11.81 0.97 6.98
CA ARG A 175 -12.14 0.95 5.55
C ARG A 175 -13.34 0.04 5.25
N GLN A 176 -13.44 -1.13 5.88
CA GLN A 176 -14.58 -2.03 5.72
C GLN A 176 -15.88 -1.40 6.22
N GLU A 177 -15.86 -0.77 7.40
CA GLU A 177 -17.02 -0.07 7.95
C GLU A 177 -17.48 1.08 7.04
N ALA A 178 -16.54 1.90 6.54
CA ALA A 178 -16.85 2.95 5.59
C ALA A 178 -17.44 2.41 4.27
N MET A 179 -16.95 1.28 3.77
CA MET A 179 -17.51 0.64 2.56
C MET A 179 -18.93 0.13 2.81
N LEU A 180 -19.20 -0.52 3.95
CA LEU A 180 -20.52 -0.99 4.33
C LEU A 180 -21.51 0.17 4.49
N ALA A 181 -21.12 1.25 5.17
CA ALA A 181 -21.95 2.44 5.32
C ALA A 181 -22.26 3.09 3.96
N LYS A 182 -21.26 3.19 3.08
CA LYS A 182 -21.44 3.71 1.70
C LYS A 182 -22.42 2.86 0.89
N GLN A 183 -22.31 1.54 0.98
CA GLN A 183 -23.19 0.61 0.28
C GLN A 183 -24.63 0.70 0.84
N ALA A 184 -24.79 0.71 2.16
CA ALA A 184 -26.10 0.85 2.80
C ALA A 184 -26.79 2.17 2.42
N ARG A 185 -26.03 3.28 2.39
CA ARG A 185 -26.54 4.59 1.92
C ARG A 185 -26.98 4.54 0.45
N GLY A 186 -26.18 3.92 -0.41
CA GLY A 186 -26.52 3.76 -1.83
C GLY A 186 -27.80 2.93 -2.03
N ASN A 187 -27.92 1.82 -1.32
CA ASN A 187 -29.11 0.96 -1.37
C ASN A 187 -30.34 1.70 -0.83
N PHE A 188 -30.22 2.37 0.32
CA PHE A 188 -31.31 3.16 0.90
C PHE A 188 -31.82 4.21 -0.08
N LEU A 189 -30.91 4.98 -0.69
CA LEU A 189 -31.27 6.01 -1.66
C LEU A 189 -31.96 5.40 -2.89
N ALA A 190 -31.41 4.33 -3.46
CA ALA A 190 -32.00 3.65 -4.62
C ALA A 190 -33.41 3.11 -4.31
N THR A 191 -33.60 2.49 -3.14
CA THR A 191 -34.92 2.01 -2.70
C THR A 191 -35.89 3.17 -2.50
N MET A 192 -35.49 4.23 -1.82
CA MET A 192 -36.36 5.40 -1.60
C MET A 192 -36.76 6.07 -2.92
N THR A 193 -35.83 6.20 -3.87
CA THR A 193 -36.13 6.73 -5.21
C THR A 193 -37.17 5.87 -5.94
N HIS A 194 -37.09 4.54 -5.83
CA HIS A 194 -38.07 3.64 -6.41
C HIS A 194 -39.44 3.77 -5.74
N GLU A 195 -39.48 3.77 -4.40
CA GLU A 195 -40.71 3.86 -3.62
C GLU A 195 -41.39 5.23 -3.73
N LEU A 196 -40.65 6.31 -3.97
CA LEU A 196 -41.23 7.63 -4.24
C LEU A 196 -41.75 7.76 -5.69
N ARG A 197 -41.15 7.07 -6.66
CA ARG A 197 -41.59 7.12 -8.06
C ARG A 197 -43.02 6.59 -8.23
N THR A 198 -43.36 5.49 -7.56
CA THR A 198 -44.68 4.84 -7.66
C THR A 198 -45.85 5.76 -7.25
N PRO A 199 -45.89 6.38 -6.06
CA PRO A 199 -46.97 7.30 -5.68
C PRO A 199 -46.99 8.57 -6.52
N LEU A 200 -45.83 9.08 -6.98
CA LEU A 200 -45.79 10.26 -7.87
C LEU A 200 -46.45 9.98 -9.23
N VAL A 201 -46.26 8.78 -9.79
CA VAL A 201 -46.97 8.35 -10.99
C VAL A 201 -48.47 8.27 -10.72
N GLY A 202 -48.88 7.79 -9.54
CA GLY A 202 -50.28 7.76 -9.10
C GLY A 202 -50.91 9.16 -9.03
N VAL A 203 -50.28 10.11 -8.33
CA VAL A 203 -50.76 11.50 -8.22
C VAL A 203 -50.82 12.18 -9.58
N MET A 204 -49.80 12.00 -10.43
CA MET A 204 -49.81 12.53 -11.81
C MET A 204 -50.95 11.94 -12.64
N GLY A 205 -51.25 10.65 -12.48
CA GLY A 205 -52.37 9.99 -13.13
C GLY A 205 -53.71 10.56 -12.69
N MET A 206 -53.92 10.73 -11.39
CA MET A 206 -55.16 11.31 -10.84
C MET A 206 -55.35 12.77 -11.24
N ALA A 207 -54.28 13.58 -11.22
CA ALA A 207 -54.34 14.96 -11.69
C ALA A 207 -54.73 15.04 -13.17
N ARG A 208 -54.21 14.15 -14.03
CA ARG A 208 -54.60 14.06 -15.45
C ARG A 208 -56.05 13.62 -15.66
N LEU A 209 -56.56 12.73 -14.82
CA LEU A 209 -57.97 12.34 -14.88
C LEU A 209 -58.89 13.51 -14.49
N LEU A 210 -58.55 14.26 -13.45
CA LEU A 210 -59.27 15.48 -13.05
C LEU A 210 -59.24 16.57 -14.13
N GLN A 211 -58.14 16.70 -14.88
CA GLN A 211 -58.09 17.65 -16.02
C GLN A 211 -59.15 17.36 -17.09
N ASN A 212 -59.63 16.12 -17.18
CA ASN A 212 -60.64 15.70 -18.15
C ASN A 212 -62.08 15.79 -17.62
N THR A 213 -62.29 16.31 -16.40
CA THR A 213 -63.62 16.54 -15.82
C THR A 213 -64.05 18.00 -15.94
N PRO A 214 -65.34 18.33 -15.75
CA PRO A 214 -65.77 19.72 -15.63
C PRO A 214 -65.14 20.34 -14.38
N LEU A 215 -64.33 21.38 -14.56
CA LEU A 215 -63.67 22.13 -13.49
C LEU A 215 -63.97 23.62 -13.67
N ASP A 216 -64.18 24.33 -12.56
CA ASP A 216 -64.21 25.79 -12.58
C ASP A 216 -62.79 26.39 -12.77
N ALA A 217 -62.70 27.72 -12.85
CA ALA A 217 -61.44 28.41 -13.12
C ALA A 217 -60.39 28.19 -12.02
N GLU A 218 -60.82 28.15 -10.75
CA GLU A 218 -59.96 28.01 -9.58
C GLU A 218 -59.44 26.57 -9.46
N GLN A 219 -60.32 25.58 -9.68
CA GLN A 219 -59.98 24.16 -9.71
C GLN A 219 -58.99 23.82 -10.82
N LYS A 220 -59.08 24.48 -11.99
CA LYS A 220 -58.07 24.33 -13.05
C LYS A 220 -56.69 24.78 -12.60
N GLU A 221 -56.59 25.93 -11.93
CA GLU A 221 -55.32 26.43 -11.38
C GLU A 221 -54.73 25.48 -10.34
N TYR A 222 -55.56 24.89 -9.48
CA TYR A 222 -55.12 23.87 -8.51
C TYR A 222 -54.53 22.64 -9.19
N VAL A 223 -55.22 22.08 -10.20
CA VAL A 223 -54.76 20.89 -10.91
C VAL A 223 -53.49 21.16 -11.74
N GLN A 224 -53.35 22.35 -12.31
CA GLN A 224 -52.14 22.81 -12.99
C GLN A 224 -50.96 22.84 -12.01
N SER A 225 -51.16 23.47 -10.84
CA SER A 225 -50.15 23.58 -9.78
C SER A 225 -49.70 22.23 -9.23
N ILE A 226 -50.62 21.27 -9.08
CA ILE A 226 -50.30 19.89 -8.69
C ILE A 226 -49.40 19.23 -9.74
N ASN A 227 -49.73 19.34 -11.03
CA ASN A 227 -48.93 18.75 -12.11
C ASN A 227 -47.52 19.34 -12.19
N ASP A 228 -47.39 20.65 -12.01
CA ASP A 228 -46.08 21.32 -12.01
C ASP A 228 -45.23 20.89 -10.82
N SER A 229 -45.84 20.81 -9.62
CA SER A 229 -45.18 20.32 -8.41
C SER A 229 -44.69 18.88 -8.53
N VAL A 230 -45.52 17.99 -9.09
CA VAL A 230 -45.15 16.57 -9.29
C VAL A 230 -44.05 16.41 -10.34
N ARG A 231 -44.07 17.20 -11.42
CA ARG A 231 -42.99 17.21 -12.42
C ARG A 231 -41.67 17.68 -11.82
N LEU A 232 -41.70 18.75 -11.05
CA LEU A 232 -40.54 19.29 -10.35
C LEU A 232 -39.96 18.25 -9.37
N LEU A 233 -40.81 17.65 -8.53
CA LEU A 233 -40.39 16.65 -7.55
C LEU A 233 -39.80 15.39 -8.21
N ARG A 234 -40.40 14.94 -9.31
CA ARG A 234 -39.86 13.81 -10.09
C ARG A 234 -38.49 14.12 -10.69
N SER A 235 -38.27 15.34 -11.18
CA SER A 235 -36.94 15.77 -11.67
C SER A 235 -35.91 15.75 -10.55
N MET A 236 -36.24 16.35 -9.41
CA MET A 236 -35.34 16.37 -8.25
C MET A 236 -34.93 14.98 -7.80
N ILE A 237 -35.87 14.04 -7.71
CA ILE A 237 -35.58 12.66 -7.27
C ILE A 237 -34.77 11.87 -8.31
N SER A 238 -34.85 12.23 -9.59
CA SER A 238 -34.08 11.58 -10.65
C SER A 238 -32.62 12.01 -10.71
N ASP A 239 -32.28 13.16 -10.13
CA ASP A 239 -30.95 13.77 -10.19
C ASP A 239 -30.08 13.43 -8.95
N VAL A 240 -30.58 12.61 -8.02
CA VAL A 240 -29.88 12.14 -6.79
C VAL A 240 -29.35 10.72 -6.96
#